data_AF-A0A5G2R9A9-F1
#
_entry.id   AF-A0A5G2R9A9-F1
#
_cell.length_a   1.000
_cell.length_b   1.000
_cell.length_c   1.000
_cell.angle_alpha   90.00
_cell.angle_beta   90.00
_cell.angle_gamma   90.00
#
_symmetry.space_group_name_H-M   'P 1'
#
loop_
_entity.id
_entity.type
_entity.pdbx_description
1 polymer ?
#
loop_
_entity_poly.entity_id
_entity_poly.type
_entity_poly.pdbx_seq_one_letter_code
_entity_poly.pdbx_strand_id
1 'polypeptide(L)'
;MLRTEVSPVGAFNLENGRVRGSPSPTRGPSSSPESSPSSSAMAGWNAYIDNLMADGTCQDAAIVGYKDSPSVWAAVPGKTFVNITPAEVGVLVGKDRSSFFVNGLTLGGQKCSVIRDSLLQDGEFTMDLRTKSTGGAPTFNITVTMTAKTLVLLMGKEGVHGGMINKKCYEMASHLRRSQY
;
A
#
# COMPACT_ATOMS: atom_id res chain seq x y z
N MET A 1 -41.71 -10.59 -70.47
CA MET A 1 -41.52 -9.96 -71.81
C MET A 1 -40.84 -8.62 -71.55
N LEU A 2 -39.61 -8.27 -71.93
CA LEU A 2 -38.57 -8.65 -72.91
C LEU A 2 -37.22 -8.25 -72.20
N ARG A 3 -36.14 -9.05 -72.13
CA ARG A 3 -34.96 -9.10 -73.07
C ARG A 3 -34.59 -7.74 -73.68
N THR A 4 -33.38 -7.17 -73.73
CA THR A 4 -31.95 -7.53 -73.64
C THR A 4 -31.19 -6.16 -73.63
N GLU A 5 -29.96 -5.97 -73.16
CA GLU A 5 -28.72 -5.79 -73.98
C GLU A 5 -27.56 -5.35 -73.05
N VAL A 6 -26.48 -6.13 -72.90
CA VAL A 6 -25.14 -6.09 -73.56
C VAL A 6 -24.35 -4.76 -73.47
N SER A 7 -23.15 -4.84 -72.89
CA SER A 7 -22.08 -3.81 -72.77
C SER A 7 -21.42 -3.45 -74.12
N PRO A 8 -20.54 -2.42 -74.19
CA PRO A 8 -19.10 -2.75 -74.21
C PRO A 8 -18.10 -1.72 -73.60
N VAL A 9 -16.86 -2.20 -73.59
CA VAL A 9 -15.54 -1.77 -73.11
C VAL A 9 -14.97 -0.46 -73.72
N GLY A 10 -14.13 0.24 -72.95
CA GLY A 10 -13.09 1.20 -73.40
C GLY A 10 -12.93 2.36 -72.40
N ALA A 11 -11.77 2.90 -72.03
CA ALA A 11 -10.38 2.74 -72.44
C ALA A 11 -9.45 3.38 -71.38
N PHE A 12 -8.15 3.10 -71.50
CA PHE A 12 -6.99 3.59 -70.76
C PHE A 12 -6.83 5.13 -70.67
N ASN A 13 -6.26 5.63 -69.56
CA ASN A 13 -5.04 6.47 -69.45
C ASN A 13 -4.90 6.98 -67.99
N LEU A 14 -3.83 6.61 -67.27
CA LEU A 14 -2.53 7.30 -67.15
C LEU A 14 -2.64 8.71 -66.55
N GLU A 15 -2.22 8.88 -65.27
CA GLU A 15 -0.96 9.55 -64.90
C GLU A 15 -0.96 10.20 -63.49
N ASN A 16 0.08 9.85 -62.72
CA ASN A 16 0.79 10.56 -61.63
C ASN A 16 0.09 11.49 -60.63
N GLY A 17 0.25 11.16 -59.34
CA GLY A 17 0.04 12.10 -58.22
C GLY A 17 0.61 11.57 -56.90
N ARG A 18 1.90 11.80 -56.66
CA ARG A 18 2.67 11.41 -55.46
C ARG A 18 2.46 12.41 -54.32
N VAL A 19 1.86 12.00 -53.19
CA VAL A 19 1.99 12.67 -51.86
C VAL A 19 1.89 11.60 -50.76
N ARG A 20 3.02 11.03 -50.29
CA ARG A 20 3.69 11.29 -48.99
C ARG A 20 2.76 11.45 -47.77
N GLY A 21 2.81 10.47 -46.86
CA GLY A 21 2.36 10.65 -45.47
C GLY A 21 1.95 9.36 -44.75
N SER A 22 2.88 8.42 -44.53
CA SER A 22 2.64 7.27 -43.62
C SER A 22 2.75 7.74 -42.16
N PRO A 23 1.85 7.33 -41.24
CA PRO A 23 1.89 7.80 -39.86
C PRO A 23 2.98 7.06 -39.07
N SER A 24 3.83 7.83 -38.38
CA SER A 24 4.77 7.34 -37.37
C SER A 24 3.99 6.71 -36.20
N PRO A 25 4.45 5.58 -35.62
CA PRO A 25 3.86 5.06 -34.40
C PRO A 25 4.23 5.99 -33.24
N THR A 26 3.22 6.61 -32.63
CA THR A 26 3.38 7.36 -31.39
C THR A 26 3.88 6.41 -30.30
N ARG A 27 5.13 6.64 -29.91
CA ARG A 27 5.80 6.09 -28.74
C ARG A 27 4.95 6.41 -27.50
N GLY A 28 4.21 5.41 -27.01
CA GLY A 28 3.50 5.53 -25.73
C GLY A 28 4.49 5.87 -24.61
N PRO A 29 4.05 6.61 -23.57
CA PRO A 29 4.89 6.86 -22.42
C PRO A 29 5.27 5.53 -21.77
N SER A 30 6.57 5.39 -21.53
CA SER A 30 7.21 4.23 -20.92
C SER A 30 6.50 3.82 -19.64
N SER A 31 6.11 2.55 -19.57
CA SER A 31 5.88 1.87 -18.30
C SER A 31 7.17 1.93 -17.50
N SER A 32 7.22 2.83 -16.51
CA SER A 32 8.22 2.78 -15.46
C SER A 32 8.19 1.38 -14.83
N PRO A 33 9.35 0.76 -14.51
CA PRO A 33 9.33 -0.48 -13.76
C PRO A 33 8.77 -0.17 -12.37
N GLU A 34 7.59 -0.69 -12.07
CA GLU A 34 7.08 -0.81 -10.70
C GLU A 34 8.03 -1.75 -9.96
N SER A 35 9.06 -1.18 -9.36
CA SER A 35 10.11 -1.96 -8.72
C SER A 35 9.61 -2.45 -7.37
N SER A 36 9.08 -3.67 -7.35
CA SER A 36 9.12 -4.47 -6.12
C SER A 36 10.56 -4.49 -5.61
N PRO A 37 10.81 -4.30 -4.29
CA PRO A 37 12.16 -4.19 -3.77
C PRO A 37 12.99 -5.43 -4.11
N SER A 38 14.19 -5.22 -4.64
CA SER A 38 15.18 -6.28 -4.86
C SER A 38 15.58 -6.92 -3.51
N SER A 39 16.11 -8.13 -3.54
CA SER A 39 16.56 -8.87 -2.35
C SER A 39 17.54 -8.10 -1.44
N SER A 40 18.26 -7.11 -1.97
CA SER A 40 19.12 -6.19 -1.20
C SER A 40 18.38 -5.06 -0.50
N ALA A 41 17.27 -4.56 -1.07
CA ALA A 41 16.41 -3.58 -0.41
C ALA A 41 15.62 -4.21 0.75
N MET A 42 15.24 -5.49 0.62
CA MET A 42 14.64 -6.27 1.71
C MET A 42 15.57 -6.40 2.91
N ALA A 43 16.88 -6.56 2.69
CA ALA A 43 17.88 -6.55 3.76
C ALA A 43 17.93 -5.19 4.49
N GLY A 44 17.67 -4.09 3.78
CA GLY A 44 17.61 -2.74 4.37
C GLY A 44 16.38 -2.53 5.27
N TRP A 45 15.21 -3.01 4.86
CA TRP A 45 13.97 -2.83 5.63
C TRP A 45 13.95 -3.65 6.92
N ASN A 46 14.56 -4.83 6.94
CA ASN A 46 14.66 -5.65 8.14
C ASN A 46 15.46 -4.96 9.26
N ALA A 47 16.47 -4.14 8.94
CA ALA A 47 17.21 -3.38 9.95
C ALA A 47 16.32 -2.38 10.72
N TYR A 48 15.28 -1.83 10.08
CA TYR A 48 14.29 -1.01 10.77
C TYR A 48 13.43 -1.83 11.74
N ILE A 49 13.08 -3.07 11.38
CA ILE A 49 12.37 -3.99 12.27
C ILE A 49 13.24 -4.31 13.49
N ASP A 50 14.53 -4.63 13.28
CA ASP A 50 15.47 -4.90 14.37
C ASP A 50 15.58 -3.69 15.32
N ASN A 51 15.69 -2.48 14.77
CA ASN A 51 15.73 -1.25 15.56
C ASN A 51 14.43 -1.03 16.38
N LEU A 52 13.27 -1.27 15.76
CA LEU A 52 11.97 -1.16 16.43
C LEU A 52 11.77 -2.22 17.52
N MET A 53 12.49 -3.33 17.47
CA MET A 53 12.38 -4.42 18.45
C MET A 53 13.48 -4.39 19.53
N ALA A 54 14.55 -3.60 19.34
CA ALA A 54 15.77 -3.62 20.14
C ALA A 54 15.59 -3.34 21.64
N ASP A 55 14.68 -2.45 22.03
CA ASP A 55 14.44 -2.10 23.43
C ASP A 55 13.55 -3.11 24.18
N GLY A 56 13.06 -4.14 23.48
CA GLY A 56 12.24 -5.19 24.07
C GLY A 56 10.83 -4.77 24.49
N THR A 57 10.35 -3.58 24.13
CA THR A 57 8.99 -3.09 24.47
C THR A 57 7.92 -3.63 23.51
N CYS A 58 8.31 -3.95 22.27
CA CYS A 58 7.42 -4.42 21.22
C CYS A 58 7.50 -5.94 21.05
N GLN A 59 6.41 -6.55 20.61
CA GLN A 59 6.34 -7.98 20.27
C GLN A 59 6.18 -8.25 18.78
N ASP A 60 5.73 -7.25 18.03
CA ASP A 60 5.56 -7.29 16.58
C ASP A 60 5.77 -5.89 16.00
N ALA A 61 6.30 -5.85 14.78
CA ALA A 61 6.58 -4.64 14.03
C ALA A 61 6.51 -4.93 12.53
N ALA A 62 6.05 -3.96 11.74
CA ALA A 62 6.07 -4.05 10.28
C ALA A 62 6.19 -2.69 9.59
N ILE A 63 6.77 -2.73 8.40
CA ILE A 63 6.76 -1.64 7.42
C ILE A 63 6.00 -2.15 6.20
N VAL A 64 4.93 -1.45 5.85
CA VAL A 64 4.00 -1.85 4.80
C VAL A 64 3.90 -0.74 3.77
N GLY A 65 4.25 -1.01 2.52
CA GLY A 65 3.97 -0.08 1.43
C GLY A 65 2.46 -0.03 1.18
N TYR A 66 1.88 1.17 1.07
CA TYR A 66 0.43 1.32 0.86
C TYR A 66 0.05 1.96 -0.48
N LYS A 67 1.03 2.43 -1.26
CA LYS A 67 0.82 3.02 -2.59
C LYS A 67 0.82 1.93 -3.66
N ASP A 68 -0.01 2.14 -4.68
CA ASP A 68 -0.14 1.35 -5.93
C ASP A 68 -0.44 -0.13 -5.71
N SER A 69 0.56 -0.89 -5.25
CA SER A 69 0.47 -2.31 -4.91
C SER A 69 0.85 -2.54 -3.44
N PRO A 70 -0.14 -2.47 -2.52
CA PRO A 70 0.12 -2.62 -1.09
C PRO A 70 0.76 -3.96 -0.73
N SER A 71 1.86 -3.93 0.02
CA SER A 71 2.61 -5.12 0.38
C SER A 71 3.47 -4.89 1.64
N VAL A 72 3.72 -5.96 2.38
CA VAL A 72 4.63 -5.94 3.54
C VAL A 72 6.08 -5.92 3.04
N TRP A 73 6.84 -4.87 3.38
CA TRP A 73 8.25 -4.71 2.98
C TRP A 73 9.20 -5.34 3.99
N ALA A 74 8.85 -5.27 5.28
CA ALA A 74 9.50 -6.02 6.33
C ALA A 74 8.54 -6.20 7.51
N ALA A 75 8.67 -7.31 8.23
CA ALA A 75 7.92 -7.58 9.45
C ALA A 75 8.67 -8.59 10.32
N VAL A 76 8.31 -8.68 11.60
CA VAL A 76 8.83 -9.73 12.48
C VAL A 76 8.35 -11.10 11.99
N PRO A 77 9.26 -12.07 11.71
CA PRO A 77 8.87 -13.39 11.23
C PRO A 77 7.99 -14.15 12.23
N GLY A 78 7.00 -14.89 11.72
CA GLY A 78 6.14 -15.75 12.53
C GLY A 78 5.17 -15.00 13.46
N LYS A 79 4.95 -13.70 13.23
CA LYS A 79 4.03 -12.86 13.99
C LYS A 79 2.78 -12.49 13.18
N THR A 80 2.04 -11.50 13.65
CA THR A 80 0.74 -11.10 13.10
C THR A 80 0.93 -10.24 11.85
N PHE A 81 1.77 -9.21 11.92
CA PHE A 81 1.86 -8.18 10.89
C PHE A 81 2.46 -8.65 9.56
N VAL A 82 3.22 -9.75 9.56
CA VAL A 82 3.72 -10.36 8.32
C VAL A 82 2.58 -10.83 7.39
N ASN A 83 1.39 -11.06 7.94
CA ASN A 83 0.22 -11.56 7.21
C ASN A 83 -0.76 -10.45 6.80
N ILE A 84 -0.39 -9.18 6.94
CA ILE A 84 -1.27 -8.06 6.56
C ILE A 84 -1.59 -8.12 5.07
N THR A 85 -2.87 -8.02 4.75
CA THR A 85 -3.36 -8.10 3.37
C THR A 85 -3.55 -6.71 2.73
N PRO A 86 -3.53 -6.60 1.39
CA PRO A 86 -3.85 -5.35 0.71
C PRO A 86 -5.24 -4.78 1.07
N ALA A 87 -6.21 -5.66 1.35
CA ALA A 87 -7.55 -5.26 1.77
C ALA A 87 -7.53 -4.56 3.14
N GLU A 88 -6.77 -5.10 4.10
CA GLU A 88 -6.59 -4.48 5.42
C GLU A 88 -5.86 -3.14 5.32
N VAL A 89 -4.85 -3.03 4.45
CA VAL A 89 -4.19 -1.74 4.16
C VAL A 89 -5.19 -0.74 3.59
N GLY A 90 -6.04 -1.17 2.64
CA GLY A 90 -7.09 -0.34 2.06
C GLY A 90 -8.10 0.19 3.09
N VAL A 91 -8.40 -0.57 4.14
CA VAL A 91 -9.22 -0.10 5.27
C VAL A 91 -8.47 0.96 6.07
N LEU A 92 -7.19 0.75 6.38
CA LEU A 92 -6.38 1.71 7.15
C LEU A 92 -6.28 3.08 6.47
N VAL A 93 -6.05 3.12 5.15
CA VAL A 93 -5.91 4.37 4.38
C VAL A 93 -7.19 4.80 3.68
N GLY A 94 -8.30 4.10 3.94
CA GLY A 94 -9.59 4.36 3.33
C GLY A 94 -10.21 5.69 3.76
N LYS A 95 -11.12 6.21 2.91
CA LYS A 95 -11.84 7.46 3.15
C LYS A 95 -12.89 7.37 4.23
N ASP A 96 -13.49 6.19 4.41
CA ASP A 96 -14.45 5.96 5.47
C ASP A 96 -13.69 5.87 6.79
N ARG A 97 -13.84 6.90 7.64
CA ARG A 97 -13.20 6.98 8.96
C ARG A 97 -14.10 6.57 10.11
N SER A 98 -15.35 6.19 9.84
CA SER A 98 -16.37 6.02 10.87
C SER A 98 -16.71 4.54 11.11
N SER A 99 -16.73 3.73 10.06
CA SER A 99 -17.21 2.34 10.15
C SER A 99 -16.38 1.44 11.07
N PHE A 100 -15.08 1.65 11.15
CA PHE A 100 -14.19 0.84 12.00
C PHE A 100 -14.22 1.23 13.49
N PHE A 101 -14.83 2.37 13.87
CA PHE A 101 -15.11 2.63 15.30
C PHE A 101 -16.19 1.68 15.84
N VAL A 102 -17.15 1.28 14.99
CA VAL A 102 -18.24 0.37 15.38
C VAL A 102 -17.83 -1.08 15.16
N ASN A 103 -17.28 -1.40 13.98
CA ASN A 103 -17.00 -2.78 13.59
C ASN A 103 -15.60 -3.27 14.01
N GLY A 104 -14.69 -2.34 14.33
CA GLY A 104 -13.26 -2.61 14.39
C GLY A 104 -12.67 -2.88 13.00
N LEU A 105 -11.42 -3.34 12.99
CA LEU A 105 -10.72 -3.77 11.78
C LEU A 105 -9.82 -4.97 12.07
N THR A 106 -9.20 -5.55 11.05
CA THR A 106 -8.22 -6.62 11.22
C THR A 106 -6.83 -6.19 10.71
N LEU A 107 -5.79 -6.73 11.36
CA LEU A 107 -4.41 -6.62 10.94
C LEU A 107 -3.81 -8.02 10.92
N GLY A 108 -3.51 -8.57 9.74
CA GLY A 108 -3.06 -9.96 9.63
C GLY A 108 -4.06 -10.96 10.21
N GLY A 109 -5.36 -10.66 10.09
CA GLY A 109 -6.45 -11.44 10.69
C GLY A 109 -6.69 -11.21 12.19
N GLN A 110 -5.80 -10.50 12.90
CA GLN A 110 -6.03 -10.13 14.31
C GLN A 110 -7.08 -9.02 14.39
N LYS A 111 -8.19 -9.29 15.06
CA LYS A 111 -9.25 -8.29 15.30
C LYS A 111 -8.75 -7.20 16.24
N CYS A 112 -9.02 -5.96 15.89
CA CYS A 112 -8.64 -4.76 16.64
C CYS A 112 -9.83 -3.81 16.81
N SER A 113 -9.81 -3.01 17.87
CA SER A 113 -10.68 -1.85 18.07
C SER A 113 -9.86 -0.57 17.95
N VAL A 114 -10.39 0.43 17.24
CA VAL A 114 -9.77 1.75 17.12
C VAL A 114 -9.99 2.53 18.42
N ILE A 115 -8.92 3.09 18.99
CA ILE A 115 -8.96 3.97 20.17
C ILE A 115 -8.94 5.43 19.70
N ARG A 116 -8.03 5.77 18.80
CA ARG A 116 -7.87 7.10 18.22
C ARG A 116 -7.52 7.00 16.75
N ASP A 117 -8.04 7.91 15.96
CA ASP A 117 -7.72 8.01 14.54
C ASP A 117 -7.40 9.44 14.13
N SER A 118 -6.12 9.66 13.82
CA SER A 118 -5.60 10.88 13.22
C SER A 118 -4.66 10.52 12.05
N LEU A 119 -4.85 9.35 11.42
CA LEU A 119 -3.88 8.79 10.47
C LEU A 119 -3.75 9.65 9.20
N LEU A 120 -4.86 10.26 8.78
CA LEU A 120 -4.95 11.13 7.61
C LEU A 120 -4.92 12.62 7.98
N GLN A 121 -4.72 12.95 9.26
CA GLN A 121 -4.64 14.32 9.72
C GLN A 121 -3.19 14.82 9.65
N ASP A 122 -3.00 15.94 8.96
CA ASP A 122 -1.68 16.55 8.81
C ASP A 122 -1.06 16.91 10.17
N GLY A 123 0.20 16.51 10.35
CA GLY A 123 0.97 16.71 11.57
C GLY A 123 0.88 15.58 12.59
N GLU A 124 -0.24 14.84 12.63
CA GLU A 124 -0.42 13.71 13.53
C GLU A 124 -0.04 12.38 12.87
N PHE A 125 -0.72 12.01 11.79
CA PHE A 125 -0.46 10.79 11.02
C PHE A 125 -0.35 9.51 11.87
N THR A 126 -1.14 9.40 12.94
CA THR A 126 -1.16 8.23 13.83
C THR A 126 -2.57 7.67 14.01
N MET A 127 -2.68 6.37 14.18
CA MET A 127 -3.88 5.68 14.62
C MET A 127 -3.49 4.71 15.74
N ASP A 128 -4.23 4.73 16.83
CA ASP A 128 -4.04 3.80 17.94
C ASP A 128 -5.16 2.79 17.97
N LEU A 129 -4.78 1.53 18.16
CA LEU A 129 -5.68 0.41 18.26
C LEU A 129 -5.36 -0.44 19.48
N ARG A 130 -6.28 -1.31 19.81
CA ARG A 130 -6.05 -2.39 20.76
C ARG A 130 -6.60 -3.70 20.22
N THR A 131 -5.85 -4.78 20.39
CA THR A 131 -6.32 -6.10 19.97
C THR A 131 -7.56 -6.51 20.75
N LYS A 132 -8.45 -7.25 20.09
CA LYS A 132 -9.59 -7.91 20.71
C LYS A 132 -9.21 -9.38 20.95
N SER A 133 -9.51 -9.88 22.13
CA SER A 133 -9.31 -11.29 22.49
C SER A 133 -10.63 -11.94 22.92
N THR A 134 -10.68 -13.27 22.87
CA THR A 134 -11.77 -14.08 23.41
C THR A 134 -11.29 -14.79 24.67
N GLY A 135 -12.16 -14.99 25.67
CA GLY A 135 -11.83 -15.83 26.83
C GLY A 135 -10.79 -15.24 27.78
N GLY A 136 -10.65 -13.92 27.84
CA GLY A 136 -9.78 -13.24 28.81
C GLY A 136 -8.28 -13.27 28.48
N ALA A 137 -7.88 -13.70 27.29
CA ALA A 137 -6.49 -13.63 26.88
C ALA A 137 -5.98 -12.17 26.82
N PRO A 138 -4.68 -11.92 27.04
CA PRO A 138 -4.13 -10.57 27.03
C PRO A 138 -4.42 -9.81 25.73
N THR A 139 -4.58 -8.49 25.86
CA THR A 139 -4.76 -7.57 24.73
C THR A 139 -3.60 -6.59 24.66
N PHE A 140 -3.29 -6.15 23.45
CA PHE A 140 -2.07 -5.40 23.17
C PHE A 140 -2.40 -4.08 22.47
N ASN A 141 -1.69 -3.04 22.85
CA ASN A 141 -1.79 -1.75 22.18
C ASN A 141 -1.00 -1.79 20.87
N ILE A 142 -1.58 -1.22 19.83
CA ILE A 142 -0.99 -1.10 18.50
C ILE A 142 -1.01 0.37 18.11
N THR A 143 0.07 0.85 17.51
CA THR A 143 0.05 2.12 16.79
C THR A 143 0.42 1.91 15.34
N VAL A 144 -0.37 2.51 14.45
CA VAL A 144 -0.08 2.65 13.03
C VAL A 144 0.28 4.10 12.75
N THR A 145 1.36 4.34 12.01
CA THR A 145 1.73 5.68 11.55
C THR A 145 1.95 5.71 10.05
N MET A 146 1.57 6.82 9.41
CA MET A 146 1.56 6.95 7.96
C MET A 146 2.69 7.85 7.45
N THR A 147 3.47 7.38 6.48
CA THR A 147 4.51 8.17 5.79
C THR A 147 4.08 8.49 4.36
N ALA A 148 4.98 9.01 3.53
CA ALA A 148 4.65 9.31 2.14
C ALA A 148 4.28 8.04 1.33
N LYS A 149 4.90 6.90 1.66
CA LYS A 149 4.81 5.63 0.92
C LYS A 149 4.51 4.42 1.79
N THR A 150 4.73 4.52 3.11
CA THR A 150 4.64 3.38 4.03
C THR A 150 3.67 3.61 5.19
N LEU A 151 3.23 2.52 5.78
CA LEU A 151 2.64 2.45 7.10
C LEU A 151 3.65 1.73 8.01
N VAL A 152 3.96 2.34 9.15
CA VAL A 152 4.73 1.68 10.21
C VAL A 152 3.75 1.18 11.25
N LEU A 153 3.85 -0.10 11.62
CA LEU A 153 3.01 -0.73 12.62
C LEU A 153 3.87 -1.25 13.77
N LEU A 154 3.45 -0.99 15.00
CA LEU A 154 4.05 -1.55 16.20
C LEU A 154 2.98 -2.14 17.12
N MET A 155 3.27 -3.31 17.69
CA MET A 155 2.48 -3.93 18.74
C MET A 155 3.32 -4.04 20.01
N GLY A 156 2.83 -3.44 21.10
CA GLY A 156 3.48 -3.54 22.41
C GLY A 156 3.36 -4.93 23.01
N LYS A 157 4.32 -5.33 23.86
CA LYS A 157 4.18 -6.50 24.74
C LYS A 157 3.05 -6.31 25.76
N GLU A 158 2.70 -7.39 26.44
CA GLU A 158 1.76 -7.35 27.55
C GLU A 158 2.17 -6.28 28.59
N GLY A 159 1.21 -5.48 29.04
CA GLY A 159 1.44 -4.41 30.02
C GLY A 159 2.07 -3.13 29.47
N VAL A 160 2.54 -3.10 28.22
CA VAL A 160 3.15 -1.89 27.64
C VAL A 160 2.09 -0.86 27.26
N HIS A 161 2.23 0.36 27.80
CA HIS A 161 1.27 1.45 27.61
C HIS A 161 1.26 1.97 26.16
N GLY A 162 0.06 2.22 25.62
CA GLY A 162 -0.12 2.66 24.22
C GLY A 162 0.64 3.95 23.88
N GLY A 163 0.74 4.90 24.81
CA GLY A 163 1.52 6.13 24.59
C GLY A 163 3.02 5.89 24.32
N MET A 164 3.60 4.83 24.89
CA MET A 164 5.00 4.47 24.62
C MET A 164 5.16 3.91 23.20
N ILE A 165 4.23 3.05 22.78
CA ILE A 165 4.19 2.49 21.43
C ILE A 165 3.94 3.59 20.40
N ASN A 166 3.01 4.51 20.69
CA ASN A 166 2.68 5.62 19.81
C ASN A 166 3.88 6.54 19.57
N LYS A 167 4.54 6.98 20.65
CA LYS A 167 5.74 7.82 20.55
C LYS A 167 6.82 7.15 19.69
N LYS A 168 7.12 5.88 19.95
CA LYS A 168 8.13 5.13 19.22
C LYS A 168 7.79 4.99 17.73
N CYS A 169 6.53 4.65 17.42
CA CYS A 169 6.06 4.52 16.05
C CYS A 169 6.10 5.86 15.30
N TYR A 170 5.74 6.96 15.98
CA TYR A 170 5.78 8.31 15.43
C TYR A 170 7.19 8.80 15.13
N GLU A 171 8.15 8.55 16.02
CA GLU A 171 9.56 8.89 15.82
C GLU A 171 10.14 8.17 14.60
N MET A 172 9.83 6.88 14.44
CA MET A 172 10.24 6.10 13.28
C MET A 172 9.64 6.65 11.98
N ALA A 173 8.33 6.88 11.94
CA ALA A 173 7.69 7.47 10.77
C ALA A 173 8.23 8.87 10.45
N SER A 174 8.54 9.67 11.46
CA SER A 174 9.15 10.98 11.28
C SER A 174 10.54 10.88 10.65
N HIS A 175 11.33 9.87 11.02
CA HIS A 175 12.61 9.58 10.37
C HIS A 175 12.41 9.19 8.89
N LEU A 176 11.47 8.28 8.60
CA LEU A 176 11.17 7.86 7.22
C LEU A 176 10.67 9.01 6.34
N ARG A 177 9.79 9.87 6.86
CA ARG A 177 9.30 11.07 6.15
C ARG A 177 10.44 12.03 5.79
N ARG A 178 11.39 12.26 6.72
CA ARG A 178 12.59 13.07 6.43
C ARG A 178 13.44 12.44 5.33
N SER A 179 13.49 11.12 5.27
CA SER A 179 14.18 10.34 4.23
C SER A 179 13.38 10.17 2.94
N GLN A 180 12.25 10.89 2.76
CA GLN A 180 11.39 10.86 1.56
C GLN A 180 10.71 9.50 1.29
N TYR A 181 10.42 8.78 2.38
CA TYR A 181 9.60 7.57 2.40
C TYR A 181 8.27 7.78 3.11
#